data_AF-J1BAF1-F1
#
_entry.id   AF-J1BAF1-F1
#
_cell.length_a   1.000
_cell.length_b   1.000
_cell.length_c   1.000
_cell.angle_alpha   90.00
_cell.angle_beta   90.00
_cell.angle_gamma   90.00
#
_symmetry.space_group_name_H-M   'P 1'
#
loop_
_entity.id
_entity.type
_entity.pdbx_description
1 polymer ?
#
loop_
_entity_poly.entity_id
_entity_poly.type
_entity_poly.pdbx_seq_one_letter_code
_entity_poly.pdbx_strand_id
1 'polypeptide(L)' 'MDETEAIITRALELGVNFIDTANTYAHGTNEEYIGEALRRLAVPREDVVLASKAYFNEGHLSRGRSSGRSRGP' A
#
# COMPACT_ATOMS: atom_id res chain seq x y z
N MET A 1 -8.68 -8.55 9.23
CA MET A 1 -9.07 -7.14 9.34
C MET A 1 -8.61 -6.57 10.67
N ASP A 2 -9.06 -7.14 11.79
CA ASP A 2 -8.69 -6.71 13.14
C ASP A 2 -7.16 -6.66 13.37
N GLU A 3 -6.43 -7.63 12.83
CA GLU A 3 -4.96 -7.68 12.90
C GLU A 3 -4.30 -6.53 12.13
N THR A 4 -4.83 -6.17 10.95
CA THR A 4 -4.34 -5.05 10.14
C THR A 4 -4.53 -3.72 10.86
N GLU A 5 -5.71 -3.51 11.47
CA GLU A 5 -6.00 -2.34 12.28
C GLU A 5 -5.06 -2.26 13.49
N ALA A 6 -4.85 -3.38 14.19
CA ALA A 6 -3.95 -3.43 15.35
C ALA A 6 -2.49 -3.09 14.97
N ILE A 7 -2.00 -3.62 13.85
CA ILE A 7 -0.66 -3.33 13.34
C ILE A 7 -0.53 -1.84 12.97
N ILE A 8 -1.49 -1.30 12.22
CA ILE A 8 -1.45 0.11 11.79
C ILE A 8 -1.56 1.04 13.00
N THR A 9 -2.43 0.74 13.96
CA THR A 9 -2.57 1.49 15.21
C THR A 9 -1.24 1.53 15.95
N ARG A 10 -0.62 0.37 16.14
CA ARG A 10 0.65 0.28 16.85
C ARG A 10 1.77 1.03 16.14
N ALA A 11 1.80 0.99 14.81
CA ALA A 11 2.79 1.73 14.01
C ALA A 11 2.64 3.25 14.21
N LEU A 12 1.40 3.76 14.15
CA LEU A 12 1.09 5.18 14.34
C LEU A 12 1.42 5.64 15.77
N GLU A 13 1.11 4.85 16.80
CA GLU A 13 1.50 5.12 18.20
C GLU A 13 3.01 5.25 18.39
N LEU A 14 3.79 4.51 17.59
CA LEU A 14 5.25 4.54 17.60
C LEU A 14 5.81 5.69 16.74
N GLY A 15 4.96 6.52 16.13
CA GLY A 15 5.34 7.63 15.26
C GLY A 15 5.72 7.21 13.83
N VAL A 16 5.43 5.97 13.43
CA VAL A 16 5.63 5.52 12.05
C VAL A 16 4.50 6.05 11.18
N ASN A 17 4.83 6.80 10.13
CA ASN A 17 3.86 7.35 9.18
C ASN A 17 4.07 6.89 7.72
N PHE A 18 5.13 6.12 7.44
CA PHE A 18 5.42 5.61 6.11
C PHE A 18 4.91 4.18 5.96
N ILE A 19 3.95 3.98 5.05
CA ILE A 19 3.35 2.68 4.74
C ILE A 19 3.63 2.33 3.29
N ASP A 20 4.29 1.20 3.09
CA ASP A 20 4.67 0.69 1.78
C ASP A 20 3.85 -0.56 1.43
N THR A 21 3.32 -0.61 0.22
CA THR A 21 2.49 -1.73 -0.29
C THR A 21 2.81 -2.04 -1.75
N ALA A 22 2.18 -3.06 -2.32
CA ALA A 22 2.28 -3.38 -3.74
C ALA A 22 1.00 -4.03 -4.23
N ASN A 23 0.72 -3.87 -5.53
CA ASN A 23 -0.45 -4.45 -6.19
C ASN A 23 -0.50 -5.99 -6.14
N THR A 24 0.62 -6.65 -5.85
CA THR A 24 0.71 -8.12 -5.76
C THR A 24 0.76 -8.66 -4.34
N TYR A 25 0.90 -7.80 -3.33
CA TYR A 25 0.89 -8.27 -1.94
C TYR A 25 -0.50 -8.83 -1.61
N ALA A 26 -0.54 -10.04 -1.06
CA ALA A 26 -1.76 -10.79 -0.80
C ALA A 26 -2.71 -10.85 -2.01
N HIS A 27 -2.17 -11.08 -3.22
CA HIS A 27 -2.94 -11.12 -4.47
C HIS A 27 -3.79 -9.86 -4.73
N GLY A 28 -3.30 -8.69 -4.30
CA GLY A 28 -3.97 -7.39 -4.50
C GLY A 28 -4.88 -6.95 -3.34
N THR A 29 -5.20 -7.84 -2.41
CA THR A 29 -6.09 -7.53 -1.26
C THR A 29 -5.40 -6.67 -0.19
N ASN A 30 -4.07 -6.60 -0.18
CA ASN A 30 -3.33 -5.84 0.83
C ASN A 30 -3.61 -4.34 0.78
N GLU A 31 -3.76 -3.77 -0.43
CA GLU A 31 -4.07 -2.35 -0.60
C GLU A 31 -5.47 -2.00 -0.06
N GLU A 32 -6.42 -2.92 -0.22
CA GLU A 32 -7.79 -2.77 0.28
C GLU A 32 -7.82 -2.77 1.82
N TYR A 33 -7.12 -3.72 2.46
CA TYR A 33 -7.05 -3.80 3.91
C TYR A 33 -6.35 -2.59 4.55
N ILE A 34 -5.23 -2.13 3.99
CA ILE A 34 -4.55 -0.92 4.46
C ILE A 34 -5.49 0.30 4.31
N GLY A 35 -6.12 0.44 3.15
CA GLY A 35 -7.04 1.55 2.89
C GLY A 35 -8.25 1.53 3.82
N GLU A 36 -8.82 0.35 4.10
CA GLU A 36 -9.95 0.20 5.00
C GLU A 36 -9.59 0.49 6.46
N ALA A 37 -8.43 0.01 6.92
CA ALA A 37 -7.96 0.27 8.27
C ALA A 37 -7.71 1.78 8.51
N LEU A 38 -7.07 2.47 7.57
CA LEU A 38 -6.86 3.93 7.68
C LEU A 38 -8.18 4.71 7.74
N ARG A 39 -9.20 4.28 6.98
CA ARG A 39 -10.55 4.88 7.03
C ARG A 39 -11.23 4.64 8.39
N ARG A 40 -11.17 3.42 8.91
CA ARG A 40 -11.80 3.05 10.19
C ARG A 40 -11.15 3.73 11.39
N LEU A 41 -9.82 3.88 11.35
CA LEU A 41 -9.04 4.59 12.35
C LEU A 41 -9.14 6.14 12.22
N ALA A 42 -9.87 6.63 11.22
CA ALA A 42 -10.03 8.06 10.92
C ALA A 42 -8.69 8.82 10.80
N VAL A 43 -7.67 8.16 10.22
CA VAL A 43 -6.33 8.73 10.07
C VAL A 43 -6.36 9.83 9.00
N PRO A 44 -5.93 11.06 9.31
CA PRO A 44 -5.82 12.13 8.32
C PRO A 44 -4.88 11.73 7.18
N ARG A 45 -5.22 12.07 5.94
CA ARG A 45 -4.42 11.65 4.78
C ARG A 45 -3.04 12.32 4.79
N GLU A 46 -2.95 13.53 5.30
CA GLU A 46 -1.73 14.31 5.49
C GLU A 46 -0.76 13.69 6.51
N ASP A 47 -1.26 12.88 7.43
CA ASP A 47 -0.48 12.28 8.51
C ASP A 47 0.23 10.99 8.08
N VAL A 48 -0.01 10.52 6.84
CA VAL A 48 0.58 9.28 6.31
C VAL A 48 1.21 9.46 4.94
N VAL A 49 2.33 8.80 4.74
CA VAL A 49 2.99 8.66 3.43
C VAL A 49 2.72 7.25 2.91
N LEU A 50 1.94 7.16 1.84
CA LEU A 50 1.61 5.90 1.18
C LEU A 50 2.47 5.71 -0.06
N ALA A 51 3.27 4.65 -0.08
CA ALA A 51 4.04 4.22 -1.24
C ALA A 51 3.47 2.90 -1.77
N SER A 52 3.23 2.80 -3.08
CA SER A 52 2.85 1.55 -3.73
C SER A 52 3.77 1.22 -4.91
N LYS A 53 3.99 -0.08 -5.12
CA LYS A 53 4.75 -0.64 -6.23
C LYS A 53 3.80 -1.30 -7.22
N ALA A 54 4.01 -1.02 -8.50
CA ALA A 54 3.31 -1.67 -9.61
C ALA A 54 4.33 -2.28 -10.57
N TYR A 55 4.45 -3.61 -10.59
CA TYR A 55 5.42 -4.31 -11.46
C TYR A 55 4.85 -5.57 -12.10
N PHE A 56 4.32 -6.50 -11.30
CA PHE A 56 3.71 -7.73 -11.81
C PHE A 56 2.23 -7.50 -12.11
N ASN A 57 1.87 -7.49 -13.39
CA ASN A 57 0.50 -7.28 -13.84
C ASN A 57 -0.22 -8.63 -13.93
N GLU A 58 -0.78 -9.13 -12.83
CA GLU A 58 -1.72 -10.27 -12.85
C GLU A 58 -3.16 -9.86 -13.25
N GLY A 59 -3.32 -8.81 -14.07
CA GLY A 59 -4.51 -8.70 -14.93
C GLY A 59 -5.42 -7.49 -14.77
N HIS A 60 -5.04 -6.41 -14.09
CA HIS A 60 -5.93 -5.24 -13.93
C HIS A 60 -5.35 -3.86 -14.27
N LEU A 61 -4.08 -3.75 -14.67
CA LEU A 61 -3.56 -2.52 -15.23
C LEU A 61 -3.57 -2.59 -16.76
N SER A 62 -4.20 -1.59 -17.39
CA SER A 62 -4.20 -1.43 -18.84
C SER A 62 -2.76 -1.45 -19.37
N ARG A 63 -2.55 -2.21 -20.47
CA ARG A 63 -1.26 -2.62 -21.07
C ARG A 63 -0.23 -1.50 -21.39
N GLY A 64 -0.49 -0.24 -21.02
CA GLY A 64 0.33 0.93 -21.38
C GLY A 64 1.42 1.35 -20.38
N ARG A 65 1.49 0.79 -19.16
CA ARG A 65 2.44 1.28 -18.12
C ARG A 65 3.52 0.29 -17.68
N SER A 66 3.61 -0.90 -18.28
CA SER A 66 4.62 -1.92 -17.92
C SER A 66 5.90 -1.83 -18.79
N SER A 67 6.39 -0.64 -19.11
CA SER A 67 7.73 -0.47 -19.68
C SER A 67 8.69 0.05 -18.62
N GLY A 68 9.16 -0.86 -17.77
CA GLY A 68 10.32 -0.62 -16.92
C GLY A 68 11.52 -0.28 -17.81
N ARG A 69 11.94 0.99 -17.79
CA ARG A 69 13.15 1.42 -18.49
C ARG A 69 14.34 1.11 -17.59
N SER A 70 14.86 -0.12 -17.68
CA SER A 70 16.17 -0.42 -17.14
C SER A 70 17.21 0.36 -17.94
N ARG A 71 17.75 1.43 -17.36
CA ARG A 71 19.05 1.96 -17.77
C ARG A 71 20.09 1.30 -16.88
N GLY A 72 20.66 0.20 -17.36
CA GLY A 72 21.95 -0.28 -16.84
C GLY A 72 23.07 0.67 -17.28
N PRO A 73 24.22 0.67 -16.57
CA PRO A 73 25.39 1.48 -16.91
C PRO A 73 25.96 1.14 -18.30
#